data_AF-A0A9D4BY57-F1
#
_entry.id   AF-A0A9D4BY57-F1
#
_cell.length_a   1.000
_cell.length_b   1.000
_cell.length_c   1.000
_cell.angle_alpha   90.00
_cell.angle_beta   90.00
_cell.angle_gamma   90.00
#
_symmetry.space_group_name_H-M   'P 1'
#
loop_
_entity.id
_entity.type
_entity.pdbx_description
1 polymer ?
#
loop_
_entity_poly.entity_id
_entity_poly.type
_entity_poly.pdbx_seq_one_letter_code
_entity_poly.pdbx_strand_id
1 'polypeptide(L)'
;MIVNINSKWCQHFIFPYLNTSVNGQWSEWGHWSECSATCGEGQITRKRLCNSPNPDNGGEFCLGYNIDTGVCNDSRCRSKLLQP
;
A
#
# COMPACT_ATOMS: atom_id res chain seq x y z
N MET A 1 -39.74 1.91 30.84
CA MET A 1 -38.98 1.89 29.58
C MET A 1 -38.40 3.27 29.34
N ILE A 2 -37.24 3.58 29.91
CA ILE A 2 -36.44 4.74 29.49
C ILE A 2 -34.98 4.29 29.66
N VAL A 3 -34.34 3.88 28.56
CA VAL A 3 -32.88 3.74 28.54
C VAL A 3 -32.30 5.08 28.09
N ASN A 4 -31.36 5.57 28.89
CA ASN A 4 -30.82 6.92 28.94
C ASN A 4 -29.92 7.23 27.72
N ILE A 5 -30.09 8.39 27.08
CA ILE A 5 -29.46 8.76 25.78
C ILE A 5 -28.03 9.32 25.94
N ASN A 6 -27.48 9.43 27.15
CA ASN A 6 -26.15 10.01 27.35
C ASN A 6 -25.13 9.00 27.88
N SER A 7 -24.65 8.10 27.02
CA SER A 7 -23.21 7.72 26.90
C SER A 7 -23.01 6.40 26.14
N LYS A 8 -22.45 6.56 24.93
CA LYS A 8 -21.59 5.63 24.16
C LYS A 8 -22.15 4.25 23.75
N TRP A 9 -21.80 3.94 22.49
CA TRP A 9 -21.76 2.64 21.82
C TRP A 9 -22.97 2.28 20.94
N CYS A 10 -22.84 2.70 19.67
CA CYS A 10 -23.32 2.12 18.41
C CYS A 10 -24.39 1.02 18.47
N GLN A 11 -25.68 1.37 18.36
CA GLN A 11 -26.77 0.43 18.07
C GLN A 11 -27.91 1.15 17.33
N HIS A 12 -28.66 0.63 16.35
CA HIS A 12 -28.63 -0.51 15.42
C HIS A 12 -30.05 -0.55 14.82
N PHE A 13 -30.29 -0.73 13.51
CA PHE A 13 -31.55 -1.35 13.03
C PHE A 13 -31.37 -2.04 11.67
N ILE A 14 -31.18 -3.37 11.74
CA ILE A 14 -31.49 -4.44 10.77
C ILE A 14 -30.78 -4.45 9.40
N PHE A 15 -29.63 -5.15 9.34
CA PHE A 15 -29.39 -6.15 8.30
C PHE A 15 -28.96 -7.46 8.99
N PRO A 16 -29.57 -8.61 8.69
CA PRO A 16 -29.24 -9.88 9.35
C PRO A 16 -27.88 -10.35 8.80
N TYR A 17 -26.90 -10.58 9.68
CA TYR A 17 -25.79 -11.51 9.50
C TYR A 17 -25.35 -11.88 8.07
N LEU A 18 -24.86 -10.93 7.28
CA LEU A 18 -23.73 -11.27 6.41
C LEU A 18 -22.46 -10.87 7.16
N ASN A 19 -22.00 -11.78 8.02
CA ASN A 19 -20.62 -11.83 8.47
C ASN A 19 -19.75 -12.29 7.29
N THR A 20 -19.78 -11.55 6.19
CA THR A 20 -18.97 -11.85 5.01
C THR A 20 -17.60 -11.29 5.26
N SER A 21 -16.64 -12.20 5.34
CA SER A 21 -15.22 -11.86 5.29
C SER A 21 -14.95 -10.94 4.09
N VAL A 22 -14.34 -9.80 4.35
CA VAL A 22 -13.86 -8.90 3.28
C VAL A 22 -12.41 -9.23 3.08
N ASN A 23 -12.05 -9.78 1.92
CA ASN A 23 -10.65 -9.99 1.59
C ASN A 23 -10.00 -8.65 1.23
N GLY A 24 -8.79 -8.45 1.72
CA GLY A 24 -7.99 -7.28 1.41
C GLY A 24 -7.66 -7.22 -0.07
N GLN A 25 -7.67 -6.01 -0.63
CA GLN A 25 -7.18 -5.77 -1.99
C GLN A 25 -6.10 -4.72 -2.00
N TRP A 26 -5.19 -4.88 -2.96
CA TRP A 26 -4.09 -3.95 -3.16
C TRP A 26 -4.62 -2.58 -3.59
N SER A 27 -4.11 -1.53 -2.96
CA SER A 27 -4.15 -0.19 -3.51
C SER A 27 -3.39 -0.14 -4.83
N GLU A 28 -3.60 0.95 -5.56
CA GLU A 28 -2.66 1.31 -6.61
C GLU A 28 -1.24 1.41 -6.06
N TRP A 29 -0.27 1.16 -6.95
CA TRP A 29 1.13 1.40 -6.62
C TRP A 29 1.37 2.88 -6.38
N GLY A 30 2.08 3.19 -5.30
CA GLY A 30 2.64 4.51 -5.10
C GLY A 30 3.69 4.85 -6.16
N HIS A 31 4.12 6.10 -6.16
CA HIS A 31 5.19 6.56 -7.03
C HIS A 31 6.51 5.81 -6.77
N TRP A 32 7.31 5.68 -7.83
CA TRP A 32 8.71 5.25 -7.70
C TRP A 32 9.49 6.25 -6.84
N SER A 33 10.38 5.72 -6.01
CA SER A 33 11.36 6.51 -5.28
C SER A 33 12.34 7.19 -6.24
N GLU A 34 13.09 8.15 -5.71
CA GLU A 34 14.28 8.63 -6.41
C GLU A 34 15.28 7.49 -6.63
N CYS A 35 16.09 7.63 -7.67
CA CYS A 35 17.16 6.69 -7.98
C CYS A 35 18.19 6.69 -6.84
N SER A 36 18.58 5.51 -6.37
CA SER A 36 19.59 5.38 -5.31
C SER A 36 20.96 5.92 -5.73
N ALA A 37 21.22 6.01 -7.03
CA ALA A 37 22.44 6.54 -7.61
C ALA A 37 22.18 7.92 -8.22
N THR A 38 23.08 8.87 -7.96
CA THR A 38 23.04 10.21 -8.58
C THR A 38 23.65 10.20 -9.99
N CYS A 39 24.40 9.16 -10.33
CA CYS A 39 24.81 8.87 -11.69
C CYS A 39 25.08 7.36 -11.87
N GLY A 40 24.94 6.85 -13.10
CA GLY A 40 25.18 5.44 -13.42
C GLY A 40 23.98 4.56 -13.10
N GLU A 41 24.20 3.27 -12.89
CA GLU A 41 23.15 2.34 -12.51
C GLU A 41 22.82 2.47 -11.02
N GLY A 42 21.53 2.52 -10.70
CA GLY A 42 21.00 2.52 -9.35
C GLY A 42 19.67 1.76 -9.28
N GLN A 43 19.02 1.85 -8.13
CA GLN A 43 17.74 1.20 -7.88
C GLN A 43 16.66 2.22 -7.55
N ILE A 44 15.43 1.90 -7.95
CA ILE A 44 14.20 2.59 -7.57
C ILE A 44 13.26 1.60 -6.91
N THR A 45 12.43 2.08 -5.99
CA THR A 45 11.47 1.25 -5.27
C THR A 45 10.10 1.89 -5.27
N ARG A 46 9.03 1.11 -5.28
CA ARG A 46 7.67 1.59 -5.06
C ARG A 46 6.93 0.66 -4.12
N LYS A 47 5.87 1.17 -3.48
CA LYS A 47 5.08 0.44 -2.49
C LYS A 47 3.60 0.52 -2.80
N ARG A 48 2.86 -0.50 -2.39
CA ARG A 48 1.39 -0.53 -2.37
C ARG A 48 0.91 -1.02 -1.01
N LEU A 49 -0.35 -0.74 -0.68
CA LEU A 49 -0.95 -1.08 0.59
C LEU A 49 -2.09 -2.08 0.39
N CYS A 50 -2.32 -2.97 1.35
CA CYS A 50 -3.46 -3.88 1.32
C CYS A 50 -4.65 -3.24 2.04
N ASN A 51 -5.22 -2.19 1.44
CA ASN A 51 -6.22 -1.36 2.11
C ASN A 51 -7.35 -0.87 1.21
N SER A 52 -7.48 -1.42 0.00
CA SER A 52 -8.44 -0.95 -1.01
C SER A 52 -9.39 -2.05 -1.49
N PRO A 53 -10.13 -2.77 -0.60
CA PRO A 53 -10.39 -2.47 0.82
C PRO A 53 -9.41 -3.16 1.80
N ASN A 54 -9.48 -2.77 3.08
CA ASN A 54 -8.80 -3.49 4.16
C ASN A 54 -9.47 -4.85 4.40
N PRO A 55 -8.71 -5.90 4.79
CA PRO A 55 -9.31 -7.14 5.24
C PRO A 55 -10.11 -6.95 6.53
N ASP A 56 -11.29 -7.54 6.60
CA ASP A 56 -12.19 -7.45 7.74
C ASP A 56 -12.99 -8.75 7.94
N ASN A 57 -13.53 -8.95 9.15
CA ASN A 57 -14.36 -10.12 9.50
C ASN A 57 -13.69 -11.46 9.16
N GLY A 58 -12.37 -11.58 9.38
CA GLY A 58 -11.60 -12.78 9.08
C GLY A 58 -11.25 -12.99 7.61
N GLY A 59 -11.41 -11.97 6.76
CA GLY A 59 -10.94 -12.03 5.37
C GLY A 59 -9.42 -12.05 5.23
N GLU A 60 -8.97 -12.53 4.07
CA GLU A 60 -7.56 -12.76 3.80
C GLU A 60 -6.79 -11.47 3.52
N PHE A 61 -5.53 -11.42 3.94
CA PHE A 61 -4.60 -10.38 3.50
C PHE A 61 -4.22 -10.58 2.03
N CYS A 62 -3.82 -9.49 1.39
CA CYS A 62 -3.44 -9.48 -0.01
C CYS A 62 -2.23 -10.40 -0.27
N LEU A 63 -2.36 -11.29 -1.24
CA LEU A 63 -1.27 -12.16 -1.67
C LEU A 63 -0.26 -11.41 -2.54
N GLY A 64 1.02 -11.70 -2.34
CA GLY A 64 2.15 -11.14 -3.08
C GLY A 64 2.91 -10.04 -2.35
N TYR A 65 3.90 -9.45 -3.03
CA TYR A 65 4.78 -8.43 -2.44
C TYR A 65 4.12 -7.05 -2.41
N ASN A 66 4.32 -6.31 -1.32
CA ASN A 66 3.91 -4.92 -1.15
C ASN A 66 4.97 -3.92 -1.63
N ILE A 67 6.16 -4.41 -1.98
CA ILE A 67 7.30 -3.62 -2.46
C ILE A 67 7.71 -4.17 -3.83
N ASP A 68 7.98 -3.26 -4.74
CA ASP A 68 8.53 -3.54 -6.06
C ASP A 68 9.83 -2.74 -6.26
N THR A 69 10.79 -3.34 -6.94
CA THR A 69 12.15 -2.81 -7.12
C THR A 69 12.52 -2.82 -8.59
N GLY A 70 12.96 -1.69 -9.12
CA GLY A 70 13.41 -1.52 -10.49
C GLY A 70 14.83 -0.97 -10.56
N VAL A 71 15.41 -1.02 -11.76
CA VAL A 71 16.72 -0.41 -12.06
C VAL A 71 16.50 0.96 -12.69
N CYS A 72 17.30 1.93 -12.27
CA CYS A 72 17.42 3.24 -12.93
C CYS A 72 18.83 3.39 -13.48
N ASN A 73 18.98 4.01 -14.65
CA ASN A 73 20.30 4.31 -15.22
C ASN A 73 20.38 5.78 -15.59
N ASP A 74 21.28 6.49 -14.92
CA ASP A 74 21.53 7.89 -15.16
C ASP A 74 22.81 8.08 -16.00
N SER A 75 22.58 8.62 -17.19
CA SER A 75 23.61 8.91 -18.18
C SER A 75 24.71 9.91 -17.73
N ARG A 76 24.51 10.67 -16.65
CA ARG A 76 25.47 11.67 -16.15
C ARG A 76 26.82 11.08 -15.73
N CYS A 77 26.89 9.78 -15.45
CA CYS A 77 28.14 9.10 -15.13
C CYS A 77 28.96 8.74 -16.38
N ARG A 78 28.38 8.76 -17.59
CA ARG A 78 29.12 8.43 -18.83
C ARG A 78 30.24 9.42 -19.15
N SER A 79 30.20 10.64 -18.60
CA SER A 79 31.26 11.63 -18.78
C SER A 79 32.47 11.43 -17.85
N LYS A 80 32.39 10.53 -16.85
CA LYS A 80 33.48 10.33 -15.88
C LYS A 80 34.53 9.28 -16.30
N LEU A 81 34.28 8.57 -17.39
CA LEU A 81 35.22 7.60 -17.99
C LEU A 81 36.03 8.19 -19.16
N LEU A 82 35.94 9.51 -19.38
CA LEU A 82 36.65 10.24 -20.44
C LEU A 82 37.44 11.45 -19.89
N GLN A 83 38.02 11.35 -18.70
CA GLN A 83 39.02 12.32 -18.25
C GLN A 83 40.41 11.66 -18.24
N PRO A 84 41.27 11.93 -19.26
CA PRO A 84 42.71 11.71 -19.15
C PRO A 84 43.35 12.61 -18.09
#